data_AF-A0A970SPB0-F1
#
_entry.id   AF-A0A970SPB0-F1
#
_cell.length_a   1.000
_cell.length_b   1.000
_cell.length_c   1.000
_cell.angle_alpha   90.00
_cell.angle_beta   90.00
_cell.angle_gamma   90.00
#
_symmetry.space_group_name_H-M   'P 1'
#
loop_
_entity.id
_entity.type
_entity.pdbx_description
1 polymer ?
#
loop_
_entity_poly.entity_id
_entity_poly.type
_entity_poly.pdbx_seq_one_letter_code
_entity_poly.pdbx_strand_id
1 'polypeptide(L)'
;MASGYLERVILGDQRGPIGWLILALLWPLSLIYRIGLAVYLWVYNVGLRKRCKLAVPVISVGNLTFGGTGKTPAVQELCRILTGRGQKVVVLSRGYGGSARTPMVVSDGKRVLADSLQAGDEPVLLAQTLDNVAVVVGKDRRASGKLAQKLFNPDVIVLDDGMQYWQLHRNLDIVVLDAARPFGSGFVMPMGDLREPVSGLRRAGIVLLSGISNATDKTLIPRIAQLAPKAHVCGCMREPVCFINAADGQSLDLD
;
A
#
# COMPACT_ATOMS: atom_id res chain seq x y z
N MET A 1 4.98 -21.29 -13.46
CA MET A 1 6.36 -21.62 -13.85
C MET A 1 6.90 -20.83 -15.06
N ALA A 2 6.11 -20.01 -15.77
CA ALA A 2 6.64 -19.00 -16.72
C ALA A 2 6.88 -17.61 -16.10
N SER A 3 6.54 -17.42 -14.81
CA SER A 3 6.62 -16.11 -14.15
C SER A 3 8.04 -15.70 -13.76
N GLY A 4 8.98 -16.63 -13.59
CA GLY A 4 10.29 -16.31 -13.00
C GLY A 4 11.24 -15.46 -13.87
N TYR A 5 11.29 -15.69 -15.19
CA TYR A 5 12.21 -14.93 -16.05
C TYR A 5 11.67 -13.55 -16.40
N LEU A 6 10.40 -13.48 -16.82
CA LEU A 6 9.76 -12.22 -17.17
C LEU A 6 9.69 -11.27 -15.97
N GLU A 7 9.35 -11.77 -14.78
CA GLU A 7 9.35 -10.99 -13.55
C GLU A 7 10.75 -10.45 -13.23
N ARG A 8 11.80 -11.27 -13.32
CA ARG A 8 13.19 -10.80 -13.13
C ARG A 8 13.62 -9.76 -14.16
N VAL A 9 13.15 -9.86 -15.40
CA VAL A 9 13.40 -8.84 -16.43
C VAL A 9 12.68 -7.53 -16.08
N ILE A 10 11.40 -7.59 -15.69
CA ILE A 10 10.58 -6.43 -15.32
C ILE A 10 11.09 -5.74 -14.04
N LEU A 11 11.52 -6.52 -13.05
CA LEU A 11 12.14 -6.04 -11.80
C LEU A 11 13.57 -5.54 -12.00
N GLY A 12 14.15 -5.77 -13.18
CA GLY A 12 15.49 -5.31 -13.54
C GLY A 12 16.63 -6.17 -13.04
N ASP A 13 16.35 -7.36 -12.50
CA ASP A 13 17.34 -8.32 -12.01
C ASP A 13 18.11 -9.03 -13.13
N GLN A 14 17.55 -9.07 -14.35
CA GLN A 14 18.18 -9.68 -15.52
C GLN A 14 18.04 -8.79 -16.76
N ARG A 15 19.17 -8.40 -17.37
CA ARG A 15 19.21 -7.52 -18.56
C ARG A 15 20.08 -8.11 -19.67
N GLY A 16 19.75 -9.33 -20.09
CA GLY A 16 20.32 -9.93 -21.30
C GLY A 16 19.74 -9.33 -22.59
N PRO A 17 20.27 -9.68 -23.77
CA PRO A 17 19.75 -9.19 -25.06
C PRO A 17 18.26 -9.54 -25.28
N ILE A 18 17.85 -10.75 -24.87
CA ILE A 18 16.43 -11.17 -24.89
C ILE A 18 15.60 -10.31 -23.92
N GLY A 19 16.12 -10.01 -22.73
CA GLY A 19 15.45 -9.13 -21.76
C GLY A 19 15.23 -7.73 -22.31
N TRP A 20 16.25 -7.15 -22.98
CA TRP A 20 16.12 -5.86 -23.66
C TRP A 20 15.08 -5.87 -24.79
N LEU A 21 15.00 -6.95 -25.57
CA LEU A 21 13.96 -7.12 -26.58
C LEU A 21 12.55 -7.15 -25.96
N ILE A 22 12.38 -7.89 -24.85
CA ILE A 22 11.13 -7.94 -24.10
C ILE A 22 10.76 -6.54 -23.57
N LEU A 23 11.71 -5.83 -22.96
CA LEU A 23 11.48 -4.47 -22.46
C LEU A 23 11.12 -3.48 -23.57
N ALA A 24 11.76 -3.58 -24.74
CA ALA A 24 11.43 -2.76 -25.90
C ALA A 24 10.00 -3.02 -26.39
N LEU A 25 9.54 -4.27 -26.34
CA LEU A 25 8.15 -4.63 -26.67
C LEU A 25 7.15 -4.14 -25.62
N LEU A 26 7.52 -4.13 -24.34
CA LEU A 26 6.66 -3.66 -23.23
C LEU A 26 6.61 -2.13 -23.11
N TRP A 27 7.62 -1.42 -23.60
CA TRP A 27 7.70 0.04 -23.57
C TRP A 27 6.47 0.75 -24.16
N PRO A 28 5.99 0.44 -25.39
CA PRO A 28 4.80 1.11 -25.94
C PRO A 28 3.55 0.84 -25.10
N LEU A 29 3.42 -0.35 -24.52
CA LEU A 29 2.32 -0.71 -23.63
C LEU A 29 2.37 0.10 -22.33
N SER A 30 3.56 0.31 -21.76
CA SER A 30 3.79 1.16 -20.60
C SER A 30 3.46 2.62 -20.88
N LEU A 31 3.79 3.11 -22.09
CA LEU A 31 3.45 4.46 -22.52
C LEU A 31 1.92 4.66 -22.59
N ILE A 32 1.20 3.70 -23.19
CA ILE A 32 -0.28 3.73 -23.25
C ILE A 32 -0.86 3.73 -21.84
N TYR A 33 -0.37 2.87 -20.96
CA TYR A 33 -0.81 2.84 -19.56
C TYR A 33 -0.57 4.18 -18.85
N ARG A 34 0.62 4.77 -19.02
CA ARG A 34 0.97 6.07 -18.44
C ARG A 34 0.07 7.19 -18.93
N ILE A 35 -0.24 7.22 -20.23
CA ILE A 35 -1.16 8.20 -20.82
C ILE A 35 -2.57 8.00 -20.25
N GLY A 36 -3.07 6.76 -20.22
CA GLY A 36 -4.38 6.43 -19.66
C GLY A 36 -4.50 6.83 -18.19
N LEU A 37 -3.47 6.57 -17.39
CA LEU A 37 -3.39 7.03 -16.01
C LEU A 37 -3.39 8.57 -15.94
N ALA A 38 -2.57 9.25 -16.73
CA ALA A 38 -2.51 10.71 -16.75
C ALA A 38 -3.88 11.34 -17.07
N VAL A 39 -4.59 10.81 -18.08
CA VAL A 39 -5.96 11.23 -18.42
C VAL A 39 -6.91 10.94 -17.26
N TYR A 40 -6.85 9.74 -16.69
CA TYR A 40 -7.67 9.35 -15.54
C TYR A 40 -7.50 10.32 -14.37
N LEU A 41 -6.26 10.70 -14.04
CA LEU A 41 -5.96 11.66 -12.97
C LEU A 41 -6.37 13.08 -13.32
N TRP A 42 -6.16 13.50 -14.57
CA TRP A 42 -6.54 14.81 -15.07
C TRP A 42 -8.04 15.05 -14.87
N VAL A 43 -8.90 14.07 -15.16
CA VAL A 43 -10.36 14.12 -14.95
C VAL A 43 -10.74 14.46 -13.50
N TYR A 44 -9.99 13.97 -12.49
CA TYR A 44 -10.24 14.34 -11.09
C TYR A 44 -9.68 15.71 -10.74
N ASN A 45 -8.54 16.09 -11.33
CA ASN A 45 -7.87 17.36 -11.04
C ASN A 45 -8.64 18.55 -11.61
N VAL A 46 -9.26 18.43 -12.78
CA VAL A 46 -10.13 19.46 -13.37
C VAL A 46 -11.56 19.45 -12.81
N GLY A 47 -11.87 18.54 -11.89
CA GLY A 47 -13.18 18.46 -11.23
C GLY A 47 -14.30 17.82 -12.05
N LEU A 48 -14.01 17.26 -13.23
CA LEU A 48 -14.99 16.52 -14.06
C LEU A 48 -15.56 15.30 -13.33
N ARG A 49 -14.76 14.66 -12.46
CA ARG A 49 -15.24 13.68 -11.48
C ARG A 49 -14.88 14.10 -10.07
N LYS A 50 -15.87 14.08 -9.17
CA LYS A 50 -15.68 14.39 -7.76
C LYS A 50 -15.19 13.16 -6.99
N ARG A 51 -14.27 13.38 -6.06
CA ARG A 51 -13.88 12.39 -5.06
C ARG A 51 -14.99 12.29 -4.02
N CYS A 52 -15.38 11.07 -3.65
CA CYS A 52 -16.29 10.87 -2.53
C CYS A 52 -15.57 11.31 -1.24
N LYS A 53 -16.21 12.12 -0.41
CA LYS A 53 -15.68 12.54 0.89
C LYS A 53 -16.50 11.88 1.98
N LEU A 54 -15.85 11.20 2.91
CA LEU A 54 -16.49 10.65 4.11
C LEU A 54 -16.57 11.76 5.17
N ALA A 55 -17.45 11.57 6.16
CA ALA A 55 -17.63 12.57 7.23
C ALA A 55 -16.43 12.64 8.20
N VAL A 56 -15.54 11.65 8.15
CA VAL A 56 -14.37 11.52 9.04
C VAL A 56 -13.08 11.59 8.23
N PRO A 57 -11.95 12.02 8.83
CA PRO A 57 -10.64 12.01 8.18
C PRO A 57 -10.27 10.62 7.64
N VAL A 58 -9.67 10.60 6.45
CA VAL A 58 -9.18 9.39 5.79
C VAL A 58 -7.67 9.49 5.59
N ILE A 59 -6.91 8.56 6.17
CA ILE A 59 -5.47 8.42 5.97
C ILE A 59 -5.24 7.23 5.06
N SER A 60 -4.47 7.38 4.00
CA SER A 60 -4.05 6.24 3.15
C SER A 60 -2.63 5.84 3.45
N VAL A 61 -2.43 4.54 3.58
CA VAL A 61 -1.11 3.92 3.52
C VAL A 61 -1.02 3.20 2.18
N GLY A 62 -0.01 3.50 1.39
CA GLY A 62 0.17 2.88 0.09
C GLY A 62 1.61 2.89 -0.36
N ASN A 63 1.84 2.44 -1.59
CA ASN A 63 3.15 2.39 -2.20
C ASN A 63 3.08 2.72 -3.69
N LEU A 64 4.26 2.90 -4.29
CA LEU A 64 4.40 3.16 -5.72
C LEU A 64 4.59 1.89 -6.56
N THR A 65 5.04 0.78 -5.97
CA THR A 65 5.44 -0.43 -6.70
C THR A 65 4.51 -1.63 -6.47
N PHE A 66 4.47 -2.55 -7.41
CA PHE A 66 3.93 -3.89 -7.22
C PHE A 66 4.97 -4.72 -6.45
N GLY A 67 4.84 -4.79 -5.13
CA GLY A 67 5.76 -5.54 -4.28
C GLY A 67 5.54 -5.27 -2.78
N GLY A 68 6.20 -6.06 -1.94
CA GLY A 68 6.11 -5.97 -0.48
C GLY A 68 6.96 -4.84 0.07
N THR A 69 6.46 -3.60 0.05
CA THR A 69 7.22 -2.43 0.56
C THR A 69 7.11 -2.23 2.08
N GLY A 70 6.50 -3.16 2.83
CA GLY A 70 6.27 -3.00 4.27
C GLY A 70 5.02 -2.21 4.64
N LYS A 71 4.01 -2.19 3.77
CA LYS A 71 2.74 -1.51 4.04
C LYS A 71 2.04 -2.08 5.27
N THR A 72 1.96 -3.41 5.41
CA THR A 72 1.23 -4.05 6.50
C THR A 72 1.76 -3.65 7.88
N PRO A 73 3.08 -3.71 8.16
CA PRO A 73 3.63 -3.15 9.40
C PRO A 73 3.36 -1.65 9.58
N ALA A 74 3.43 -0.85 8.52
CA ALA A 74 3.14 0.58 8.60
C ALA A 74 1.66 0.88 8.92
N VAL A 75 0.73 0.10 8.36
CA VAL A 75 -0.70 0.18 8.70
C VAL A 75 -0.90 -0.21 10.17
N GLN A 76 -0.27 -1.30 10.61
CA GLN A 76 -0.38 -1.77 11.98
C GLN A 76 0.08 -0.70 12.97
N GLU A 77 1.26 -0.13 12.74
CA GLU A 77 1.85 0.87 13.61
C GLU A 77 1.04 2.17 13.62
N LEU A 78 0.57 2.63 12.46
CA LEU A 78 -0.33 3.79 12.38
C LEU A 78 -1.60 3.56 13.20
N CYS A 79 -2.20 2.38 13.10
CA CYS A 79 -3.40 2.05 13.85
C CYS A 79 -3.13 2.05 15.36
N ARG A 80 -2.02 1.46 15.83
CA ARG A 80 -1.61 1.47 17.24
C ARG A 80 -1.39 2.88 17.78
N ILE A 81 -0.73 3.75 17.01
CA ILE A 81 -0.51 5.15 17.41
C ILE A 81 -1.86 5.88 17.57
N LEU A 82 -2.80 5.65 16.65
CA LEU A 82 -4.11 6.30 16.68
C LEU A 82 -5.00 5.76 17.81
N THR A 83 -5.06 4.44 18.00
CA THR A 83 -5.81 3.83 19.10
C THR A 83 -5.21 4.15 20.47
N GLY A 84 -3.88 4.20 20.58
CA GLY A 84 -3.17 4.66 21.80
C GLY A 84 -3.47 6.12 22.16
N ARG A 85 -3.91 6.92 21.19
CA ARG A 85 -4.44 8.29 21.40
C ARG A 85 -5.95 8.33 21.64
N GLY A 86 -6.58 7.17 21.89
CA GLY A 86 -8.01 7.03 22.16
C GLY A 86 -8.91 7.19 20.94
N GLN A 87 -8.37 7.18 19.70
CA GLN A 87 -9.18 7.31 18.49
C GLN A 87 -9.84 5.97 18.12
N LYS A 88 -11.10 6.02 17.67
CA LYS A 88 -11.78 4.88 17.06
C LYS A 88 -11.35 4.74 15.60
N VAL A 89 -10.51 3.74 15.33
CA VAL A 89 -9.95 3.49 14.01
C VAL A 89 -10.72 2.39 13.29
N VAL A 90 -11.00 2.60 12.00
CA VAL A 90 -11.42 1.51 11.10
C VAL A 90 -10.44 1.42 9.93
N VAL A 91 -9.96 0.21 9.64
CA VAL A 91 -9.15 -0.08 8.45
C VAL A 91 -10.06 -0.54 7.31
N LEU A 92 -9.87 0.03 6.14
CA LEU A 92 -10.47 -0.46 4.90
C LEU A 92 -9.39 -1.17 4.08
N SER A 93 -9.54 -2.48 3.82
CA SER A 93 -8.68 -3.26 2.90
C SER A 93 -9.42 -3.82 1.67
N ARG A 94 -8.77 -4.01 0.52
CA ARG A 94 -9.48 -4.26 -0.76
C ARG A 94 -10.15 -5.63 -0.76
N GLY A 95 -9.58 -6.56 0.02
CA GLY A 95 -9.92 -7.98 0.03
C GLY A 95 -9.34 -8.72 -1.17
N TYR A 96 -8.06 -8.51 -1.46
CA TYR A 96 -7.39 -9.22 -2.55
C TYR A 96 -7.34 -10.73 -2.25
N GLY A 97 -7.64 -11.56 -3.25
CA GLY A 97 -7.75 -13.02 -3.09
C GLY A 97 -9.07 -13.50 -2.46
N GLY A 98 -9.83 -12.63 -1.81
CA GLY A 98 -11.12 -12.96 -1.21
C GLY A 98 -12.28 -13.05 -2.21
N SER A 99 -13.33 -13.78 -1.82
CA SER A 99 -14.55 -13.97 -2.62
C SER A 99 -15.63 -12.90 -2.38
N ALA A 100 -15.47 -12.03 -1.39
CA ALA A 100 -16.44 -10.99 -1.04
C ALA A 100 -16.73 -10.03 -2.22
N ARG A 101 -18.01 -9.92 -2.60
CA ARG A 101 -18.49 -9.05 -3.69
C ARG A 101 -19.00 -7.71 -3.20
N THR A 102 -19.57 -7.68 -2.00
CA THR A 102 -20.08 -6.49 -1.33
C THR A 102 -19.16 -6.13 -0.15
N PRO A 103 -19.22 -4.88 0.35
CA PRO A 103 -18.51 -4.53 1.56
C PRO A 103 -18.87 -5.46 2.73
N MET A 104 -17.87 -5.90 3.46
CA MET A 104 -18.01 -6.91 4.53
C MET A 104 -17.11 -6.56 5.71
N VAL A 105 -17.60 -6.77 6.91
CA VAL A 105 -16.80 -6.63 8.14
C VAL A 105 -15.99 -7.89 8.34
N VAL A 106 -14.67 -7.76 8.42
CA VAL A 106 -13.73 -8.84 8.73
C VAL A 106 -13.46 -8.91 10.22
N SER A 107 -13.43 -7.77 10.91
CA SER A 107 -13.34 -7.70 12.36
C SER A 107 -14.10 -6.49 12.89
N ASP A 108 -14.72 -6.64 14.05
CA ASP A 108 -15.39 -5.56 14.79
C ASP A 108 -14.44 -4.87 15.79
N GLY A 109 -13.14 -5.22 15.76
CA GLY A 109 -12.11 -4.74 16.67
C GLY A 109 -11.97 -5.59 17.94
N LYS A 110 -12.84 -6.58 18.16
CA LYS A 110 -12.75 -7.52 19.29
C LYS A 110 -12.63 -8.96 18.81
N ARG A 111 -13.29 -9.29 17.69
CA ARG A 111 -13.35 -10.63 17.12
C ARG A 111 -13.17 -10.56 15.62
N VAL A 112 -12.48 -11.55 15.08
CA VAL A 112 -12.43 -11.81 13.64
C VAL A 112 -13.73 -12.53 13.24
N LEU A 113 -14.43 -11.98 12.26
CA LEU A 113 -15.76 -12.40 11.81
C LEU A 113 -15.77 -13.08 10.44
N ALA A 114 -14.68 -12.97 9.68
CA ALA A 114 -14.55 -13.58 8.35
C ALA A 114 -13.17 -14.22 8.17
N ASP A 115 -13.11 -15.28 7.38
CA ASP A 115 -11.89 -16.01 7.06
C ASP A 115 -11.18 -15.50 5.80
N SER A 116 -10.01 -16.07 5.50
CA SER A 116 -9.20 -15.70 4.33
C SER A 116 -9.89 -15.98 3.00
N LEU A 117 -10.74 -17.01 2.90
CA LEU A 117 -11.44 -17.35 1.65
C LEU A 117 -12.46 -16.27 1.29
N GLN A 118 -13.07 -15.66 2.30
CA GLN A 118 -14.04 -14.58 2.13
C GLN A 118 -13.35 -13.22 1.99
N ALA A 119 -12.47 -12.90 2.94
CA ALA A 119 -11.91 -11.56 3.10
C ALA A 119 -10.56 -11.37 2.39
N GLY A 120 -9.83 -12.44 2.07
CA GLY A 120 -8.43 -12.40 1.67
C GLY A 120 -7.47 -12.49 2.86
N ASP A 121 -6.22 -12.87 2.60
CA ASP A 121 -5.23 -13.11 3.66
C ASP A 121 -4.77 -11.82 4.37
N GLU A 122 -4.48 -10.76 3.61
CA GLU A 122 -3.99 -9.49 4.19
C GLU A 122 -4.99 -8.84 5.17
N PRO A 123 -6.30 -8.74 4.86
CA PRO A 123 -7.27 -8.18 5.82
C PRO A 123 -7.46 -9.05 7.06
N VAL A 124 -7.38 -10.38 6.92
CA VAL A 124 -7.50 -11.30 8.07
C VAL A 124 -6.27 -11.18 8.97
N LEU A 125 -5.07 -11.09 8.39
CA LEU A 125 -3.85 -10.81 9.13
C LEU A 125 -3.96 -9.49 9.91
N LEU A 126 -4.44 -8.42 9.27
CA LEU A 126 -4.68 -7.14 9.95
C LEU A 126 -5.71 -7.29 11.08
N ALA A 127 -6.80 -8.02 10.85
CA ALA A 127 -7.85 -8.26 11.82
C ALA A 127 -7.37 -9.08 13.04
N GLN A 128 -6.41 -9.99 12.86
CA GLN A 128 -5.84 -10.83 13.93
C GLN A 128 -4.76 -10.09 14.74
N THR A 129 -4.09 -9.11 14.14
CA THR A 129 -2.93 -8.44 14.74
C THR A 129 -3.23 -7.07 15.34
N LEU A 130 -4.42 -6.54 15.06
CA LEU A 130 -4.87 -5.24 15.55
C LEU A 130 -5.98 -5.38 16.59
N ASP A 131 -5.64 -5.03 17.83
CA ASP A 131 -6.61 -4.95 18.91
C ASP A 131 -7.41 -3.64 18.84
N ASN A 132 -8.73 -3.72 19.07
CA ASN A 132 -9.66 -2.59 19.10
C ASN A 132 -9.75 -1.79 17.78
N VAL A 133 -9.40 -2.42 16.65
CA VAL A 133 -9.52 -1.81 15.32
C VAL A 133 -10.43 -2.66 14.45
N ALA A 134 -11.53 -2.09 13.98
CA ALA A 134 -12.40 -2.80 13.05
C ALA A 134 -11.77 -2.81 11.65
N VAL A 135 -11.94 -3.93 10.94
CA VAL A 135 -11.44 -4.14 9.59
C VAL A 135 -12.60 -4.41 8.66
N VAL A 136 -12.72 -3.65 7.57
CA VAL A 136 -13.79 -3.78 6.58
C VAL A 136 -13.16 -3.96 5.20
N VAL A 137 -13.62 -4.97 4.47
CA VAL A 137 -13.20 -5.21 3.08
C VAL A 137 -14.21 -4.71 2.07
N GLY A 138 -13.73 -4.38 0.87
CA GLY A 138 -14.59 -4.05 -0.25
C GLY A 138 -13.82 -3.38 -1.38
N LYS A 139 -14.09 -3.79 -2.64
CA LYS A 139 -13.47 -3.20 -3.84
C LYS A 139 -13.82 -1.72 -4.02
N ASP A 140 -15.06 -1.34 -3.70
CA ASP A 140 -15.49 0.06 -3.64
C ASP A 140 -15.28 0.61 -2.22
N ARG A 141 -14.21 1.38 -2.02
CA ARG A 141 -13.88 1.95 -0.70
C ARG A 141 -14.85 3.04 -0.25
N ARG A 142 -15.63 3.60 -1.17
CA ARG A 142 -16.69 4.56 -0.83
C ARG A 142 -17.81 3.82 -0.12
N ALA A 143 -18.20 2.66 -0.66
CA ALA A 143 -19.25 1.83 -0.07
C ALA A 143 -18.78 1.22 1.26
N SER A 144 -17.56 0.66 1.32
CA SER A 144 -17.02 0.12 2.57
C SER A 144 -16.78 1.20 3.62
N GLY A 145 -16.36 2.40 3.22
CA GLY A 145 -16.23 3.55 4.12
C GLY A 145 -17.57 4.00 4.70
N LYS A 146 -18.62 4.09 3.88
CA LYS A 146 -19.98 4.39 4.38
C LYS A 146 -20.50 3.31 5.34
N LEU A 147 -20.25 2.04 5.04
CA LEU A 147 -20.58 0.93 5.93
C LEU A 147 -19.85 1.06 7.28
N ALA A 148 -18.54 1.33 7.24
CA ALA A 148 -17.74 1.56 8.43
C ALA A 148 -18.27 2.71 9.29
N GLN A 149 -18.63 3.84 8.66
CA GLN A 149 -19.23 4.97 9.37
C GLN A 149 -20.54 4.61 10.07
N LYS A 150 -21.40 3.85 9.38
CA LYS A 150 -22.70 3.44 9.92
C LYS A 150 -22.56 2.47 11.10
N LEU A 151 -21.62 1.53 11.03
CA LEU A 151 -21.51 0.46 12.02
C LEU A 151 -20.64 0.83 13.23
N PHE A 152 -19.56 1.58 13.02
CA PHE A 152 -18.53 1.78 14.04
C PHE A 152 -18.39 3.23 14.50
N ASN A 153 -18.99 4.19 13.77
CA ASN A 153 -18.83 5.63 14.01
C ASN A 153 -17.35 6.01 14.33
N PRO A 154 -16.41 5.71 13.42
CA PRO A 154 -14.98 5.90 13.67
C PRO A 154 -14.61 7.37 13.70
N ASP A 155 -13.57 7.72 14.44
CA ASP A 155 -12.96 9.05 14.40
C ASP A 155 -12.04 9.21 13.18
N VAL A 156 -11.45 8.10 12.72
CA VAL A 156 -10.52 8.09 11.58
C VAL A 156 -10.61 6.77 10.81
N ILE A 157 -10.47 6.87 9.48
CA ILE A 157 -10.42 5.72 8.58
C ILE A 157 -9.02 5.59 7.98
N VAL A 158 -8.44 4.39 8.06
CA VAL A 158 -7.16 4.06 7.43
C VAL A 158 -7.42 3.21 6.18
N LEU A 159 -6.93 3.65 5.03
CA LEU A 159 -6.96 2.86 3.80
C LEU A 159 -5.67 2.06 3.69
N ASP A 160 -5.82 0.74 3.71
CA ASP A 160 -4.78 -0.18 3.28
C ASP A 160 -4.73 -0.23 1.75
N ASP A 161 -3.55 0.01 1.20
CA ASP A 161 -3.24 0.17 -0.22
C ASP A 161 -4.06 1.28 -0.93
N GLY A 162 -4.21 2.42 -0.27
CA GLY A 162 -5.13 3.49 -0.69
C GLY A 162 -4.59 4.46 -1.74
N MET A 163 -3.29 4.46 -2.04
CA MET A 163 -2.62 5.52 -2.82
C MET A 163 -3.21 5.68 -4.24
N GLN A 164 -3.47 4.56 -4.92
CA GLN A 164 -4.09 4.53 -6.24
C GLN A 164 -5.62 4.61 -6.21
N TYR A 165 -6.26 4.64 -5.03
CA TYR A 165 -7.72 4.70 -4.92
C TYR A 165 -8.23 6.15 -4.95
N TRP A 166 -8.20 6.76 -6.13
CA TRP A 166 -8.51 8.19 -6.35
C TRP A 166 -9.97 8.61 -6.14
N GLN A 167 -10.88 7.64 -6.13
CA GLN A 167 -12.32 7.89 -6.06
C GLN A 167 -12.78 8.32 -4.65
N LEU A 168 -11.92 8.13 -3.64
CA LEU A 168 -12.13 8.54 -2.26
C LEU A 168 -11.16 9.68 -1.92
N HIS A 169 -11.68 10.73 -1.31
CA HIS A 169 -10.88 11.83 -0.78
C HIS A 169 -10.08 11.34 0.42
N ARG A 170 -8.82 11.77 0.49
CA ARG A 170 -7.88 11.41 1.54
C ARG A 170 -7.27 12.67 2.11
N ASN A 171 -7.22 12.75 3.42
CA ASN A 171 -6.68 13.89 4.16
C ASN A 171 -5.15 13.81 4.25
N LEU A 172 -4.61 12.59 4.27
CA LEU A 172 -3.18 12.33 4.30
C LEU A 172 -2.85 11.09 3.48
N ASP A 173 -1.84 11.19 2.63
CA ASP A 173 -1.21 10.05 1.96
C ASP A 173 0.13 9.78 2.64
N ILE A 174 0.26 8.58 3.24
CA ILE A 174 1.50 7.99 3.73
C ILE A 174 1.98 6.99 2.69
N VAL A 175 3.17 7.22 2.14
CA VAL A 175 3.74 6.36 1.09
C VAL A 175 4.93 5.59 1.65
N VAL A 176 4.84 4.27 1.63
CA VAL A 176 5.90 3.38 2.08
C VAL A 176 6.76 2.96 0.90
N LEU A 177 8.05 3.30 0.96
CA LEU A 177 9.07 2.94 -0.02
C LEU A 177 10.07 1.98 0.61
N ASP A 178 10.45 0.94 -0.10
CA ASP A 178 11.57 0.08 0.30
C ASP A 178 12.90 0.83 0.08
N ALA A 179 13.70 1.00 1.13
CA ALA A 179 14.97 1.71 1.06
C ALA A 179 15.98 1.05 0.09
N ALA A 180 15.88 -0.26 -0.14
CA ALA A 180 16.76 -0.97 -1.08
C ALA A 180 16.38 -0.71 -2.55
N ARG A 181 15.07 -0.61 -2.86
CA ARG A 181 14.54 -0.36 -4.20
C ARG A 181 13.37 0.64 -4.19
N PRO A 182 13.63 1.92 -3.84
CA PRO A 182 12.58 2.89 -3.53
C PRO A 182 11.73 3.29 -4.74
N PHE A 183 12.24 3.10 -5.95
CA PHE A 183 11.53 3.41 -7.19
C PHE A 183 11.36 2.19 -8.11
N GLY A 184 11.48 0.98 -7.55
CA GLY A 184 11.39 -0.26 -8.30
C GLY A 184 12.40 -0.32 -9.45
N SER A 185 11.98 -0.82 -10.61
CA SER A 185 12.80 -0.82 -11.83
C SER A 185 12.86 0.54 -12.54
N GLY A 186 12.15 1.55 -12.03
CA GLY A 186 12.09 2.90 -12.59
C GLY A 186 11.08 3.07 -13.73
N PHE A 187 10.42 2.00 -14.17
CA PHE A 187 9.42 2.02 -15.24
C PHE A 187 8.03 1.69 -14.71
N VAL A 188 7.02 2.32 -15.32
CA VAL A 188 5.61 2.04 -15.03
C VAL A 188 5.20 0.73 -15.68
N MET A 189 4.28 0.01 -15.05
CA MET A 189 3.69 -1.22 -15.59
C MET A 189 3.20 -1.04 -17.04
N PRO A 190 3.35 -2.05 -17.91
CA PRO A 190 3.95 -3.37 -17.68
C PRO A 190 5.45 -3.46 -17.94
N MET A 191 6.13 -2.38 -18.32
CA MET A 191 7.59 -2.39 -18.54
C MET A 191 8.37 -2.51 -17.22
N GLY A 192 7.78 -2.05 -16.12
CA GLY A 192 8.34 -2.18 -14.78
C GLY A 192 7.26 -2.45 -13.74
N ASP A 193 7.64 -2.33 -12.48
CA ASP A 193 6.81 -2.61 -11.31
C ASP A 193 6.16 -1.34 -10.72
N LEU A 194 6.42 -0.14 -11.25
CA LEU A 194 5.73 1.06 -10.78
C LEU A 194 4.25 1.04 -11.20
N ARG A 195 3.36 1.22 -10.23
CA ARG A 195 1.90 1.40 -10.42
C ARG A 195 1.55 2.76 -10.99
N GLU A 196 2.36 3.75 -10.67
CA GLU A 196 2.23 5.12 -11.15
C GLU A 196 3.63 5.76 -11.24
N PRO A 197 3.80 6.82 -12.05
CA PRO A 197 5.08 7.51 -12.14
C PRO A 197 5.55 8.01 -10.76
N VAL A 198 6.87 8.09 -10.57
CA VAL A 198 7.49 8.58 -9.32
C VAL A 198 7.00 9.98 -8.92
N SER A 199 6.59 10.82 -9.88
CA SER A 199 5.96 12.11 -9.62
C SER A 199 4.69 12.02 -8.76
N GLY A 200 4.08 10.84 -8.67
CA GLY A 200 2.98 10.54 -7.78
C GLY A 200 3.30 10.74 -6.30
N LEU A 201 4.57 10.62 -5.92
CA LEU A 201 5.07 10.87 -4.57
C LEU A 201 4.81 12.30 -4.09
N ARG A 202 4.62 13.27 -5.00
CA ARG A 202 4.25 14.66 -4.67
C ARG A 202 2.97 14.80 -3.84
N ARG A 203 2.13 13.77 -3.82
CA ARG A 203 0.89 13.74 -3.02
C ARG A 203 1.11 13.33 -1.57
N ALA A 204 2.23 12.67 -1.30
CA ALA A 204 2.55 12.20 0.04
C ALA A 204 2.66 13.40 0.99
N GLY A 205 2.04 13.28 2.17
CA GLY A 205 2.37 14.13 3.31
C GLY A 205 3.45 13.49 4.18
N ILE A 206 3.59 12.16 4.11
CA ILE A 206 4.65 11.40 4.77
C ILE A 206 5.19 10.35 3.80
N VAL A 207 6.51 10.22 3.73
CA VAL A 207 7.19 9.11 3.06
C VAL A 207 7.91 8.29 4.13
N LEU A 208 7.52 7.02 4.26
CA LEU A 208 8.17 6.06 5.15
C LEU A 208 9.16 5.22 4.34
N LEU A 209 10.44 5.35 4.66
CA LEU A 209 11.50 4.52 4.10
C LEU A 209 11.64 3.27 4.96
N SER A 210 11.17 2.15 4.44
CA SER A 210 11.24 0.88 5.12
C SER A 210 12.56 0.16 4.86
N GLY A 211 13.15 -0.44 5.89
CA GLY A 211 14.36 -1.25 5.77
C GLY A 211 15.63 -0.39 5.62
N ILE A 212 15.65 0.79 6.23
CA ILE A 212 16.89 1.57 6.30
C ILE A 212 17.94 0.78 7.07
N SER A 213 19.15 0.78 6.54
CA SER A 213 20.34 0.22 7.16
C SER A 213 21.54 1.15 6.93
N ASN A 214 22.68 0.81 7.53
CA ASN A 214 23.94 1.54 7.29
C ASN A 214 24.40 1.50 5.82
N ALA A 215 23.91 0.54 5.03
CA ALA A 215 24.18 0.40 3.61
C ALA A 215 23.23 1.24 2.72
N THR A 216 22.21 1.89 3.30
CA THR A 216 21.28 2.71 2.53
C THR A 216 21.99 3.91 1.90
N ASP A 217 21.69 4.15 0.63
CA ASP A 217 22.23 5.27 -0.13
C ASP A 217 21.91 6.61 0.56
N LYS A 218 22.96 7.33 0.97
CA LYS A 218 22.85 8.62 1.65
C LYS A 218 22.18 9.70 0.78
N THR A 219 22.17 9.52 -0.54
CA THR A 219 21.52 10.43 -1.49
C THR A 219 20.01 10.19 -1.61
N LEU A 220 19.50 9.07 -1.07
CA LEU A 220 18.10 8.68 -1.21
C LEU A 220 17.15 9.70 -0.56
N ILE A 221 17.42 10.10 0.68
CA ILE A 221 16.58 11.06 1.41
C ILE A 221 16.54 12.41 0.67
N PRO A 222 17.67 13.02 0.28
CA PRO A 222 17.66 14.23 -0.55
C PRO A 222 16.85 14.07 -1.85
N ARG A 223 16.99 12.94 -2.54
CA ARG A 223 16.26 12.67 -3.78
C ARG A 223 14.75 12.56 -3.55
N ILE A 224 14.32 11.91 -2.47
CA ILE A 224 12.91 11.83 -2.09
C ILE A 224 12.37 13.22 -1.73
N ALA A 225 13.12 14.02 -0.98
CA ALA A 225 12.72 15.39 -0.64
C ALA A 225 12.51 16.26 -1.88
N GLN A 226 13.33 16.11 -2.93
CA GLN A 226 13.10 16.78 -4.22
C GLN A 226 11.82 16.31 -4.93
N LEU A 227 11.55 15.00 -4.88
CA LEU A 227 10.38 14.40 -5.53
C LEU A 227 9.07 14.69 -4.78
N ALA A 228 9.13 14.83 -3.46
CA ALA A 228 7.99 15.06 -2.58
C ALA A 228 8.31 16.19 -1.57
N PRO A 229 8.39 17.45 -2.03
CA PRO A 229 8.87 18.56 -1.21
C PRO A 229 7.95 18.93 -0.05
N LYS A 230 6.70 18.45 -0.05
CA LYS A 230 5.73 18.68 1.02
C LYS A 230 5.71 17.54 2.05
N ALA A 231 6.40 16.43 1.78
CA ALA A 231 6.35 15.25 2.61
C ALA A 231 7.41 15.29 3.72
N HIS A 232 7.03 14.83 4.90
CA HIS A 232 8.01 14.45 5.92
C HIS A 232 8.58 13.08 5.56
N VAL A 233 9.91 12.96 5.53
CA VAL A 233 10.59 11.70 5.23
C VAL A 233 11.04 11.08 6.53
N CYS A 234 10.54 9.88 6.84
CA CYS A 234 10.91 9.14 8.04
C CYS A 234 11.56 7.81 7.66
N GLY A 235 12.60 7.43 8.39
CA GLY A 235 13.26 6.13 8.27
C GLY A 235 12.68 5.11 9.23
N CYS A 236 12.47 3.89 8.76
CA CYS A 236 12.10 2.73 9.56
C CYS A 236 13.19 1.66 9.39
N MET A 237 13.86 1.33 10.49
CA MET A 237 14.75 0.18 10.55
C MET A 237 13.90 -1.08 10.79
N ARG A 238 14.35 -2.21 10.26
CA ARG A 238 13.78 -3.52 10.56
C ARG A 238 14.87 -4.37 11.16
N GLU A 239 14.64 -4.87 12.35
CA GLU A 239 15.49 -5.87 12.96
C GLU A 239 14.67 -7.16 13.06
N PRO A 240 15.22 -8.29 12.61
CA PRO A 240 14.62 -9.57 12.94
C PRO A 240 14.59 -9.68 14.48
N VAL A 241 13.51 -10.25 15.02
CA VAL A 241 13.32 -10.38 16.49
C VAL A 241 13.45 -11.83 16.94
N CYS A 242 12.85 -12.76 16.20
CA CYS A 242 12.94 -14.20 16.42
C CYS A 242 12.71 -14.96 15.11
N PHE A 243 13.11 -16.22 15.08
CA PHE A 243 12.60 -17.19 14.12
C PHE A 243 11.28 -17.75 14.62
N ILE A 244 10.33 -17.98 13.72
CA ILE A 244 9.10 -18.71 14.02
C ILE A 244 9.07 -19.94 13.13
N ASN A 245 8.96 -21.12 13.74
CA ASN A 245 8.75 -22.36 13.02
C ASN A 245 7.36 -22.34 12.37
N ALA A 246 7.32 -22.41 11.03
CA ALA A 246 6.09 -22.32 10.27
C ALA A 246 5.12 -23.50 10.50
N ALA A 247 5.61 -24.65 11.00
CA ALA A 247 4.79 -25.84 11.21
C ALA A 247 4.01 -25.83 12.53
N ASP A 248 4.62 -25.32 13.61
CA ASP A 248 4.08 -25.38 14.96
C ASP A 248 3.98 -24.02 15.67
N GLY A 249 4.49 -22.94 15.05
CA GLY A 249 4.49 -21.59 15.59
C GLY A 249 5.49 -21.37 16.72
N GLN A 250 6.39 -22.32 17.01
CA GLN A 250 7.38 -22.14 18.07
C GLN A 250 8.39 -21.04 17.68
N SER A 251 8.69 -20.18 18.64
CA SER A 251 9.70 -19.13 18.46
C SER A 251 11.08 -19.61 18.93
N LEU A 252 12.11 -19.25 18.16
CA LEU A 252 13.51 -19.45 18.48
C LEU A 252 14.19 -18.08 18.43
N ASP A 253 14.92 -17.73 19.49
CA ASP A 253 15.60 -16.45 19.58
C ASP A 253 16.76 -16.33 18.58
N LEU A 254 17.17 -15.09 18.31
CA LEU A 254 18.29 -14.76 17.44
C LEU A 254 19.55 -14.66 18.31
N ASP A 255 20.19 -15.79 18.59
CA ASP A 255 21.50 -15.81 19.26
C ASP A 255 22.57 -15.02 18.48
#